data_AF-A0A7J3TNX5-F1
#
_entry.id   AF-A0A7J3TNX5-F1
#
_cell.length_a   1.000
_cell.length_b   1.000
_cell.length_c   1.000
_cell.angle_alpha   90.00
_cell.angle_beta   90.00
_cell.angle_gamma   90.00
#
_symmetry.space_group_name_H-M   'P 1'
#
loop_
_entity.id
_entity.type
_entity.pdbx_description
1 polymer ?
#
loop_
_entity_poly.entity_id
_entity_poly.type
_entity_poly.pdbx_seq_one_letter_code
_entity_poly.pdbx_strand_id
1 'polypeptide(L)'
;MVKIGKDKKERKEQEHKQRQVNVEDWLQRLQQRIESIEKRLDAVERRLSNEAFTGAKFGGTTEEEKKSSAKLKEVVENLKKEIDSLRKNIEAVQRNGAPANVSGENAEKPVTISIKRGPDYSKELASIERRLEKLEKSRKNTPTVKVGKIEVPIEITGIIGGLLAFLIAALLFAGYKNLVVSPPFVIFIGIVLMVATALKTYFINASKR
;
A
#
# COMPACT_ATOMS: atom_id res chain seq x y z
N MET A 1 -62.39 -0.90 -13.80
CA MET A 1 -61.03 -1.30 -14.20
C MET A 1 -60.09 -0.10 -14.19
N VAL A 2 -59.45 0.26 -13.07
CA VAL A 2 -58.48 1.39 -13.01
C VAL A 2 -57.23 1.09 -12.16
N LYS A 3 -57.21 0.02 -11.35
CA LYS A 3 -56.10 -0.29 -10.42
C LYS A 3 -54.76 -0.63 -11.10
N ILE A 4 -54.79 -1.21 -12.30
CA ILE A 4 -53.59 -1.74 -12.98
C ILE A 4 -52.59 -0.63 -13.40
N GLY A 5 -53.05 0.61 -13.57
CA GLY A 5 -52.19 1.74 -13.95
C GLY A 5 -51.38 2.34 -12.79
N LYS A 6 -51.88 2.25 -11.56
CA LYS A 6 -51.28 2.89 -10.38
C LYS A 6 -50.07 2.09 -9.87
N ASP A 7 -50.20 0.77 -9.81
CA ASP A 7 -49.12 -0.15 -9.39
C ASP A 7 -47.89 -0.09 -10.31
N LYS A 8 -48.09 0.15 -11.62
CA LYS A 8 -46.99 0.30 -12.58
C LYS A 8 -46.20 1.60 -12.40
N LYS A 9 -46.85 2.67 -11.92
CA LYS A 9 -46.20 3.97 -11.70
C LYS A 9 -45.35 3.94 -10.42
N GLU A 10 -45.88 3.37 -9.35
CA GLU A 10 -45.19 3.23 -8.06
C GLU A 10 -43.95 2.31 -8.16
N ARG A 11 -44.02 1.22 -8.94
CA ARG A 11 -42.85 0.37 -9.23
C ARG A 11 -41.71 1.10 -9.94
N LYS A 12 -42.03 1.91 -10.96
CA LYS A 12 -41.01 2.68 -11.70
C LYS A 12 -40.34 3.74 -10.83
N GLU A 13 -41.10 4.35 -9.92
CA GLU A 13 -40.57 5.36 -9.00
C GLU A 13 -39.66 4.74 -7.94
N GLN A 14 -40.00 3.54 -7.45
CA GLN A 14 -39.11 2.75 -6.57
C GLN A 14 -37.84 2.30 -7.28
N GLU A 15 -37.92 1.85 -8.54
CA GLU A 15 -36.75 1.47 -9.33
C GLU A 15 -35.81 2.66 -9.58
N HIS A 16 -36.34 3.86 -9.82
CA HIS A 16 -35.55 5.08 -9.97
C HIS A 16 -34.84 5.47 -8.67
N LYS A 17 -35.54 5.41 -7.53
CA LYS A 17 -34.92 5.65 -6.21
C LYS A 17 -33.85 4.61 -5.88
N GLN A 18 -34.11 3.34 -6.15
CA GLN A 18 -33.13 2.26 -5.94
C GLN A 18 -31.87 2.46 -6.80
N ARG A 19 -32.04 2.91 -8.06
CA ARG A 19 -30.92 3.25 -8.94
C ARG A 19 -30.12 4.44 -8.43
N GLN A 20 -30.76 5.48 -7.93
CA GLN A 20 -30.05 6.65 -7.38
C GLN A 20 -29.23 6.28 -6.14
N VAL A 21 -29.81 5.55 -5.19
CA VAL A 21 -29.09 5.07 -4.00
C VAL A 21 -27.89 4.20 -4.38
N ASN A 22 -28.04 3.30 -5.35
CA ASN A 22 -26.94 2.46 -5.81
C ASN A 22 -25.81 3.27 -6.50
N VAL A 23 -26.16 4.34 -7.22
CA VAL A 23 -25.18 5.26 -7.82
C VAL A 23 -24.44 6.04 -6.74
N GLU A 24 -25.14 6.52 -5.70
CA GLU A 24 -24.53 7.22 -4.56
C GLU A 24 -23.57 6.32 -3.79
N ASP A 25 -23.97 5.08 -3.50
CA ASP A 25 -23.11 4.07 -2.85
C ASP A 25 -21.88 3.74 -3.70
N TRP A 26 -22.04 3.64 -5.03
CA TRP A 26 -20.94 3.43 -5.95
C TRP A 26 -19.99 4.64 -5.99
N LEU A 27 -20.53 5.86 -5.96
CA LEU A 27 -19.76 7.10 -5.93
C LEU A 27 -18.93 7.20 -4.64
N GLN A 28 -19.52 6.87 -3.49
CA GLN A 28 -18.80 6.84 -2.21
C GLN A 28 -17.66 5.83 -2.21
N ARG A 29 -17.88 4.62 -2.74
CA ARG A 29 -16.84 3.60 -2.85
C ARG A 29 -15.71 4.04 -3.79
N LEU A 30 -16.04 4.76 -4.86
CA LEU A 30 -15.05 5.34 -5.76
C LEU A 30 -14.24 6.43 -5.07
N GLN A 31 -14.89 7.33 -4.35
CA GLN A 31 -14.22 8.39 -3.61
C GLN A 31 -13.23 7.83 -2.58
N GLN A 32 -13.63 6.80 -1.82
CA GLN A 32 -12.75 6.09 -0.89
C GLN A 32 -11.55 5.43 -1.59
N ARG A 33 -11.77 4.87 -2.79
CA ARG A 33 -10.68 4.25 -3.57
C ARG A 33 -9.71 5.29 -4.09
N ILE A 34 -10.19 6.43 -4.57
CA ILE A 34 -9.35 7.55 -5.03
C ILE A 34 -8.50 8.05 -3.87
N GLU A 35 -9.09 8.29 -2.70
CA GLU A 35 -8.38 8.74 -1.51
C GLU A 35 -7.31 7.72 -1.04
N SER A 36 -7.61 6.43 -1.15
CA SER A 36 -6.61 5.39 -0.87
C SER A 36 -5.48 5.35 -1.90
N ILE A 37 -5.77 5.62 -3.17
CA ILE A 37 -4.75 5.67 -4.23
C ILE A 37 -3.85 6.89 -4.03
N GLU A 38 -4.42 8.05 -3.72
CA GLU A 38 -3.66 9.27 -3.41
C GLU A 38 -2.69 9.04 -2.25
N LYS A 39 -3.14 8.44 -1.14
CA LYS A 39 -2.26 8.09 0.00
C LYS A 39 -1.12 7.16 -0.39
N ARG A 40 -1.39 6.19 -1.27
CA ARG A 40 -0.36 5.26 -1.75
C ARG A 40 0.59 5.93 -2.72
N LEU A 41 0.09 6.85 -3.55
CA LEU A 41 0.90 7.60 -4.49
C LEU A 41 1.82 8.58 -3.76
N ASP A 42 1.32 9.30 -2.76
CA ASP A 42 2.13 10.14 -1.85
C ASP A 42 3.23 9.31 -1.18
N ALA A 43 2.90 8.14 -0.63
CA ALA A 43 3.88 7.25 -0.02
C ALA A 43 4.93 6.73 -1.03
N VAL A 44 4.56 6.56 -2.30
CA VAL A 44 5.47 6.14 -3.37
C VAL A 44 6.36 7.30 -3.82
N GLU A 45 5.78 8.48 -4.04
CA GLU A 45 6.48 9.71 -4.39
C GLU A 45 7.56 10.05 -3.35
N ARG A 46 7.21 9.94 -2.07
CA ARG A 46 8.12 10.19 -0.95
C ARG A 46 9.27 9.17 -0.85
N ARG A 47 9.03 7.92 -1.25
CA ARG A 47 10.10 6.90 -1.33
C ARG A 47 11.04 7.16 -2.51
N LEU A 48 10.52 7.72 -3.59
CA LEU A 48 11.30 8.09 -4.76
C LEU A 48 12.09 9.39 -4.53
N SER A 49 11.56 10.33 -3.74
CA SER A 49 12.20 11.62 -3.46
C SER A 49 13.25 11.59 -2.34
N ASN A 50 13.43 10.46 -1.63
CA ASN A 50 14.35 10.35 -0.47
C ASN A 50 14.11 11.43 0.61
N GLU A 51 12.94 12.05 0.66
CA GLU A 51 12.61 13.05 1.68
C GLU A 51 12.35 12.38 3.03
N ALA A 52 12.97 12.93 4.08
CA ALA A 52 12.72 12.50 5.45
C ALA A 52 11.23 12.69 5.81
N PHE A 53 10.68 11.76 6.59
CA PHE A 53 9.26 11.76 6.94
C PHE A 53 8.86 13.06 7.68
N THR A 54 8.25 14.00 6.95
CA THR A 54 7.43 15.06 7.52
C THR A 54 5.96 14.63 7.33
N GLY A 55 5.14 14.65 8.38
CA GLY A 55 3.78 14.07 8.37
C GLY A 55 2.95 14.46 7.13
N ALA A 56 1.98 13.61 6.77
CA ALA A 56 1.14 13.77 5.59
C ALA A 56 0.62 15.22 5.46
N LYS A 57 1.13 15.96 4.47
CA LYS A 57 0.65 17.31 4.18
C LYS A 57 -0.62 17.22 3.34
N PHE A 58 -1.75 17.06 4.02
CA PHE A 58 -3.03 17.46 3.48
C PHE A 58 -3.61 18.57 4.36
N GLY A 59 -4.08 19.63 3.71
CA GLY A 59 -4.62 20.83 4.35
C GLY A 59 -5.65 20.48 5.42
N GLY A 60 -5.40 20.95 6.64
CA GLY A 60 -6.22 20.64 7.80
C GLY A 60 -5.37 20.44 9.04
N THR A 61 -4.82 21.53 9.54
CA THR A 61 -4.15 21.64 10.84
C THR A 61 -5.08 21.07 11.92
N THR A 62 -4.91 19.80 12.26
CA THR A 62 -5.77 19.09 13.20
C THR A 62 -4.95 18.76 14.46
N GLU A 63 -5.57 19.01 15.61
CA GLU A 63 -5.08 19.04 16.99
C GLU A 63 -4.11 17.90 17.43
N GLU A 64 -3.99 16.82 16.67
CA GLU A 64 -3.07 15.71 16.93
C GLU A 64 -1.59 16.06 16.72
N GLU A 65 -1.26 16.99 15.81
CA GLU A 65 0.12 17.46 15.63
C GLU A 65 0.60 18.29 16.83
N LYS A 66 -0.28 19.10 17.44
CA LYS A 66 0.04 19.86 18.65
C LYS A 66 0.31 18.94 19.83
N LYS A 67 -0.49 17.88 20.01
CA LYS A 67 -0.35 16.91 21.10
C LYS A 67 0.92 16.06 20.95
N SER A 68 1.26 15.69 19.72
CA SER A 68 2.49 14.96 19.41
C SER A 68 3.73 15.84 19.59
N SER A 69 3.67 17.11 19.20
CA SER A 69 4.74 18.10 19.44
C SER A 69 4.95 18.36 20.93
N ALA A 70 3.87 18.47 21.73
CA ALA A 70 3.97 18.65 23.17
C ALA A 70 4.63 17.45 23.87
N LYS A 71 4.25 16.23 23.48
CA LYS A 71 4.84 15.00 24.02
C LYS A 71 6.32 14.83 23.63
N LEU A 72 6.70 15.26 22.42
CA LEU A 72 8.10 15.29 21.99
C LEU A 72 8.91 16.32 22.78
N LYS A 73 8.35 17.50 23.07
CA LYS A 73 9.01 18.51 23.91
C LYS A 73 9.24 18.00 25.33
N GLU A 74 8.27 17.29 25.91
CA GLU A 74 8.39 16.68 27.24
C GLU A 74 9.49 15.61 27.29
N VAL A 75 9.55 14.73 26.27
CA VAL A 75 10.60 13.70 26.16
C VAL A 75 11.98 14.35 26.02
N VAL A 76 12.11 15.42 25.23
CA VAL A 76 13.36 16.16 25.07
C VAL A 76 13.78 16.84 26.38
N GLU A 77 12.86 17.41 27.15
CA GLU A 77 13.20 17.98 28.46
C GLU A 77 13.65 16.94 29.47
N ASN A 78 13.00 15.77 29.52
CA ASN A 78 13.41 14.69 30.41
C ASN A 78 14.80 14.15 30.05
N LEU A 79 15.07 13.93 28.75
CA LEU A 79 16.39 13.53 28.28
C LEU A 79 17.45 14.57 28.62
N LYS A 80 17.14 15.86 28.51
CA LYS A 80 18.07 16.94 28.87
C LYS A 80 18.41 16.92 30.37
N LYS A 81 17.41 16.75 31.24
CA LYS A 81 17.61 16.62 32.70
C LYS A 81 18.44 15.38 33.04
N GLU A 82 18.23 14.27 32.35
CA GLU A 82 18.99 13.04 32.55
C GLU A 82 20.46 13.21 32.13
N ILE A 83 20.71 13.84 30.97
CA ILE A 83 22.06 14.19 30.51
C ILE A 83 22.76 15.11 31.52
N ASP A 84 22.08 16.12 32.05
CA ASP A 84 22.66 17.02 33.06
C ASP A 84 22.99 16.28 34.37
N SER A 85 22.12 15.35 34.78
CA SER A 85 22.36 14.51 35.96
C SER A 85 23.53 13.55 35.77
N LEU A 86 23.66 12.95 34.58
CA LEU A 86 24.78 12.09 34.21
C LEU A 86 26.07 12.89 34.14
N ARG A 87 26.04 14.10 33.58
CA ARG A 87 27.20 15.00 33.51
C ARG A 87 27.67 15.39 34.91
N LYS A 88 26.74 15.69 35.83
CA LYS A 88 27.05 15.97 37.24
C LYS A 88 27.64 14.76 37.96
N ASN A 89 27.15 13.55 37.67
CA ASN A 89 27.70 12.31 38.22
C ASN A 89 29.10 12.03 37.66
N ILE A 90 29.34 12.25 36.37
CA ILE A 90 30.66 12.12 35.75
C ILE A 90 31.64 13.13 36.36
N GLU A 91 31.23 14.37 36.57
CA GLU A 91 32.05 15.39 37.24
C GLU A 91 32.35 15.03 38.70
N ALA A 92 31.41 14.42 39.43
CA ALA A 92 31.63 13.95 40.79
C ALA A 92 32.63 12.77 40.83
N VAL A 93 32.55 11.84 39.86
CA VAL A 93 33.49 10.73 39.70
C VAL A 93 34.88 11.23 39.30
N GLN A 94 34.97 12.25 38.44
CA GLN A 94 36.25 12.88 38.07
C GLN A 94 36.88 13.65 39.22
N ARG A 95 36.09 14.35 40.07
CA ARG A 95 36.61 15.01 41.28
C ARG A 95 37.13 14.01 42.31
N ASN A 96 36.53 12.83 42.41
CA ASN A 96 37.00 11.73 43.26
C ASN A 96 38.11 10.89 42.60
N GLY A 97 38.50 11.20 41.36
CA GLY A 97 39.39 10.39 40.53
C GLY A 97 40.70 11.07 40.09
N ALA A 98 41.17 12.10 40.79
CA ALA A 98 42.54 12.61 40.66
C ALA A 98 43.45 11.99 41.76
N PRO A 99 44.73 11.68 41.46
CA PRO A 99 45.38 10.45 41.90
C PRO A 99 45.83 10.50 43.36
N ALA A 100 45.31 9.58 44.17
CA ALA A 100 45.99 9.18 45.39
C ALA A 100 47.15 8.25 45.00
N ASN A 101 48.37 8.76 45.10
CA ASN A 101 49.57 7.95 45.25
C ASN A 101 49.33 6.89 46.34
N VAL A 102 49.19 5.63 45.95
CA VAL A 102 49.40 4.50 46.85
C VAL A 102 50.41 3.59 46.18
N SER A 103 51.66 3.81 46.59
CA SER A 103 52.72 2.82 46.52
C SER A 103 52.28 1.58 47.28
N GLY A 104 52.52 0.39 46.71
CA GLY A 104 52.32 -0.87 47.42
C GLY A 104 52.06 -2.03 46.48
N GLU A 105 53.09 -2.86 46.32
CA GLU A 105 53.05 -4.24 45.85
C GLU A 105 51.71 -4.95 46.15
N ASN A 106 51.14 -5.65 45.17
CA ASN A 106 50.87 -7.09 45.26
C ASN A 106 50.00 -7.60 44.08
N ALA A 107 50.44 -8.74 43.55
CA ALA A 107 49.65 -9.81 42.94
C ALA A 107 48.94 -9.54 41.60
N GLU A 108 49.58 -10.09 40.56
CA GLU A 108 48.95 -10.63 39.35
C GLU A 108 47.62 -11.35 39.65
N LYS A 109 46.50 -10.81 39.15
CA LYS A 109 45.29 -11.59 38.88
C LYS A 109 44.71 -11.15 37.54
N PRO A 110 44.53 -12.06 36.55
CA PRO A 110 43.97 -11.69 35.27
C PRO A 110 42.51 -11.26 35.45
N VAL A 111 42.22 -10.02 35.04
CA VAL A 111 40.86 -9.50 34.92
C VAL A 111 40.12 -10.34 33.89
N THR A 112 39.23 -11.21 34.36
CA THR A 112 38.39 -12.03 33.49
C THR A 112 37.25 -11.16 32.98
N ILE A 113 37.37 -10.67 31.74
CA ILE A 113 36.28 -9.97 31.05
C ILE A 113 35.23 -11.02 30.73
N SER A 114 34.14 -11.05 31.50
CA SER A 114 32.96 -11.83 31.17
C SER A 114 32.26 -11.17 29.98
N ILE A 115 32.58 -11.63 28.78
CA ILE A 115 31.87 -11.25 27.56
C ILE A 115 30.43 -11.78 27.71
N LYS A 116 29.50 -10.89 28.05
CA LYS A 116 28.06 -11.18 27.95
C LYS A 116 27.78 -11.50 26.49
N ARG A 117 27.56 -12.79 26.23
CA ARG A 117 27.08 -13.34 24.95
C ARG A 117 25.92 -12.48 24.48
N GLY A 118 26.07 -11.85 23.31
CA GLY A 118 25.11 -10.92 22.74
C GLY A 118 23.72 -11.54 22.52
N PRO A 119 22.71 -10.71 22.21
CA PRO A 119 21.33 -11.15 22.05
C PRO A 119 21.21 -12.26 21.00
N ASP A 120 20.30 -13.19 21.27
CA ASP A 120 20.07 -14.44 20.55
C ASP A 120 19.46 -14.18 19.15
N TYR A 121 20.30 -13.81 18.18
CA TYR A 121 19.92 -13.51 16.79
C TYR A 121 19.22 -14.67 16.08
N SER A 122 19.33 -15.90 16.60
CA SER A 122 18.71 -17.11 16.05
C SER A 122 17.18 -16.99 15.94
N LYS A 123 16.54 -16.35 16.93
CA LYS A 123 15.09 -16.15 16.96
C LYS A 123 14.64 -15.06 15.98
N GLU A 124 15.45 -14.03 15.80
CA GLU A 124 15.19 -12.98 14.82
C GLU A 124 15.33 -13.52 13.39
N LEU A 125 16.39 -14.28 13.11
CA LEU A 125 16.61 -14.98 11.85
C LEU A 125 15.42 -15.90 11.50
N ALA A 126 14.96 -16.72 12.45
CA ALA A 126 13.79 -17.58 12.25
C ALA A 126 12.50 -16.78 11.99
N SER A 127 12.34 -15.62 12.65
CA SER A 127 11.18 -14.75 12.43
C SER A 127 11.22 -14.06 11.07
N ILE A 128 12.42 -13.68 10.60
CA ILE A 128 12.65 -13.06 9.29
C ILE A 128 12.39 -14.07 8.18
N GLU A 129 12.89 -15.30 8.33
CA GLU A 129 12.68 -16.38 7.38
C GLU A 129 11.20 -16.74 7.24
N ARG A 130 10.48 -16.84 8.36
CA ARG A 130 9.03 -17.12 8.37
C ARG A 130 8.20 -15.98 7.77
N ARG A 131 8.65 -14.73 7.91
CA ARG A 131 8.02 -13.56 7.28
C ARG A 131 8.32 -13.52 5.78
N LEU A 132 9.51 -13.93 5.36
CA LEU A 132 9.91 -14.03 3.96
C LEU A 132 9.09 -15.10 3.23
N GLU A 133 8.90 -16.27 3.84
CA GLU A 133 8.07 -17.35 3.28
C GLU A 133 6.60 -16.92 3.13
N LYS A 134 6.08 -16.18 4.12
CA LYS A 134 4.71 -15.64 4.07
C LYS A 134 4.55 -14.57 2.99
N LEU A 135 5.56 -13.73 2.79
CA LEU A 135 5.59 -12.73 1.72
C LEU A 135 5.69 -13.40 0.34
N GLU A 136 6.50 -14.43 0.19
CA GLU A 136 6.63 -15.18 -1.07
C GLU A 136 5.33 -15.90 -1.44
N LYS A 137 4.68 -16.57 -0.47
CA LYS A 137 3.34 -17.17 -0.67
C LYS A 137 2.29 -16.11 -1.03
N SER A 138 2.34 -14.92 -0.43
CA SER A 138 1.41 -13.84 -0.76
C SER A 138 1.66 -13.20 -2.14
N ARG A 139 2.90 -13.21 -2.63
CA ARG A 139 3.29 -12.69 -3.95
C ARG A 139 2.92 -13.66 -5.08
N LYS A 140 2.87 -14.96 -4.81
CA LYS A 140 2.41 -16.00 -5.75
C LYS A 140 0.90 -16.03 -5.96
N ASN A 141 0.12 -15.25 -5.20
CA ASN A 141 -1.33 -15.17 -5.32
C ASN A 141 -1.80 -14.11 -6.33
N THR A 142 -1.08 -13.89 -7.43
CA THR A 142 -1.72 -13.31 -8.61
C THR A 142 -2.74 -14.35 -9.07
N PRO A 143 -4.04 -14.06 -9.09
CA PRO A 143 -5.03 -15.00 -9.59
C PRO A 143 -4.72 -15.27 -11.07
N THR A 144 -4.11 -16.42 -11.33
CA THR A 144 -3.84 -16.89 -12.69
C THR A 144 -4.91 -17.93 -12.99
N VAL A 145 -5.65 -17.73 -14.07
CA VAL A 145 -6.56 -18.75 -14.56
C VAL A 145 -5.76 -19.61 -15.53
N LYS A 146 -5.67 -20.90 -15.23
CA LYS A 146 -5.07 -21.90 -16.13
C LYS A 146 -6.05 -22.17 -17.25
N VAL A 147 -5.70 -21.73 -18.46
CA VAL A 147 -6.40 -22.11 -19.69
C VAL A 147 -5.48 -23.08 -20.43
N GLY A 148 -5.67 -24.38 -20.19
CA GLY A 148 -4.77 -25.42 -20.71
C GLY A 148 -3.37 -25.37 -20.08
N LYS A 149 -2.31 -25.21 -20.89
CA LYS A 149 -0.89 -25.14 -20.45
C LYS A 149 -0.39 -23.70 -20.19
N ILE A 150 -1.30 -22.73 -20.18
CA ILE A 150 -0.98 -21.30 -20.11
C ILE A 150 -1.65 -20.69 -18.88
N GLU A 151 -0.83 -20.05 -18.04
CA GLU A 151 -1.27 -19.25 -16.90
C GLU A 151 -1.49 -17.82 -17.38
N VAL A 152 -2.75 -17.38 -17.41
CA VAL A 152 -3.09 -16.00 -17.79
C VAL A 152 -3.48 -15.23 -16.52
N PRO A 153 -2.78 -14.13 -16.17
CA PRO A 153 -3.21 -13.25 -15.11
C PRO A 153 -4.52 -12.57 -15.52
N ILE A 154 -5.59 -12.74 -14.73
CA ILE A 154 -6.92 -12.20 -15.06
C ILE A 154 -6.98 -10.67 -15.04
N GLU A 155 -6.04 -10.03 -14.37
CA GLU A 155 -5.95 -8.57 -14.24
C GLU A 155 -5.68 -7.89 -15.60
N ILE A 156 -4.79 -8.46 -16.41
CA ILE A 156 -4.38 -7.86 -17.69
C ILE A 156 -5.50 -8.00 -18.73
N THR A 157 -6.18 -9.14 -18.76
CA THR A 157 -7.34 -9.34 -19.65
C THR A 157 -8.53 -8.48 -19.26
N GLY A 158 -8.72 -8.21 -17.96
CA GLY A 158 -9.77 -7.34 -17.45
C GLY A 158 -9.56 -5.88 -17.84
N ILE A 159 -8.33 -5.37 -17.79
CA ILE A 159 -8.00 -3.99 -18.17
C ILE A 159 -8.26 -3.74 -19.67
N ILE A 160 -7.84 -4.67 -20.53
CA ILE A 160 -8.02 -4.54 -21.99
C ILE A 160 -9.51 -4.59 -22.36
N GLY A 161 -10.26 -5.53 -21.77
CA GLY A 161 -11.70 -5.62 -21.96
C GLY A 161 -12.43 -4.38 -21.43
N GLY A 162 -12.00 -3.85 -20.28
CA GLY A 162 -12.54 -2.63 -19.68
C GLY A 162 -12.29 -1.38 -20.54
N LEU A 163 -11.08 -1.23 -21.09
CA LEU A 163 -10.74 -0.15 -22.02
C LEU A 163 -11.56 -0.24 -23.31
N LEU A 164 -11.71 -1.44 -23.88
CA LEU A 164 -12.53 -1.64 -25.08
C LEU A 164 -14.00 -1.29 -24.81
N ALA A 165 -14.55 -1.74 -23.67
CA ALA A 165 -15.92 -1.42 -23.26
C ALA A 165 -16.12 0.08 -22.99
N PHE A 166 -15.13 0.74 -22.39
CA PHE A 166 -15.14 2.18 -22.15
C PHE A 166 -15.15 2.97 -23.48
N LEU A 167 -14.35 2.54 -24.46
CA LEU A 167 -14.32 3.13 -25.80
C LEU A 167 -15.68 2.98 -26.51
N ILE A 168 -16.28 1.79 -26.45
CA ILE A 168 -17.62 1.54 -27.01
C ILE A 168 -18.68 2.41 -26.31
N ALA A 169 -18.61 2.55 -24.99
CA ALA A 169 -19.50 3.40 -24.22
C ALA A 169 -19.34 4.89 -24.58
N ALA A 170 -18.10 5.37 -24.78
CA ALA A 170 -17.82 6.73 -25.23
C ALA A 170 -18.38 7.00 -26.63
N LEU A 171 -18.23 6.06 -27.58
CA LEU A 171 -18.82 6.16 -28.92
C LEU A 171 -20.36 6.19 -28.86
N LEU A 172 -20.96 5.39 -27.98
CA LEU A 172 -22.42 5.41 -27.76
C LEU A 172 -22.87 6.75 -27.18
N PHE A 173 -22.13 7.32 -26.24
CA PHE A 173 -22.43 8.62 -25.63
C PHE A 173 -22.29 9.78 -26.61
N ALA A 174 -21.31 9.74 -27.50
CA ALA A 174 -21.10 10.72 -28.56
C ALA A 174 -22.11 10.64 -29.73
N GLY A 175 -23.11 9.75 -29.64
CA GLY A 175 -24.19 9.64 -30.63
C GLY A 175 -23.89 8.71 -31.80
N TYR A 176 -22.74 8.02 -31.83
CA TYR A 176 -22.36 7.07 -32.89
C TYR A 176 -23.01 5.69 -32.74
N LYS A 177 -24.26 5.62 -32.27
CA LYS A 177 -24.98 4.36 -32.03
C LYS A 177 -25.10 3.50 -33.30
N ASN A 178 -25.34 4.16 -34.44
CA ASN A 178 -25.47 3.47 -35.74
C ASN A 178 -24.14 2.85 -36.19
N LEU A 179 -23.00 3.44 -35.80
CA LEU A 179 -21.68 2.91 -36.11
C LEU A 179 -21.36 1.70 -35.24
N VAL A 180 -21.62 1.78 -33.93
CA VAL A 180 -21.35 0.71 -32.96
C VAL A 180 -22.18 -0.54 -33.23
N VAL A 181 -23.43 -0.38 -33.69
CA VAL A 181 -24.33 -1.49 -34.02
C VAL A 181 -24.13 -1.99 -35.46
N SER A 182 -23.31 -1.30 -36.27
CA SER A 182 -23.11 -1.68 -37.66
C SER A 182 -22.40 -3.04 -37.78
N PRO A 183 -22.85 -3.93 -38.69
CA PRO A 183 -22.14 -5.18 -38.99
C PRO A 183 -20.63 -5.02 -39.24
N PRO A 184 -20.16 -4.03 -40.04
CA PRO A 184 -18.72 -3.88 -40.27
C PRO A 184 -17.92 -3.51 -39.01
N PHE A 185 -18.48 -2.72 -38.09
CA PHE A 185 -17.82 -2.36 -36.85
C PHE A 185 -17.66 -3.58 -35.91
N VAL A 186 -18.71 -4.40 -35.79
CA VAL A 186 -18.67 -5.62 -34.98
C VAL A 186 -17.68 -6.64 -35.57
N ILE A 187 -17.65 -6.78 -36.90
CA ILE A 187 -16.68 -7.63 -37.61
C ILE A 187 -15.25 -7.12 -37.37
N PHE A 188 -15.03 -5.82 -37.46
CA PHE A 188 -13.72 -5.21 -37.20
C PHE A 188 -13.22 -5.51 -35.78
N ILE A 189 -14.07 -5.29 -34.77
CA ILE A 189 -13.74 -5.65 -33.38
C ILE A 189 -13.44 -7.14 -33.25
N GLY A 190 -14.23 -8.01 -33.90
CA GLY A 190 -14.01 -9.45 -33.90
C GLY A 190 -12.63 -9.83 -34.47
N ILE A 191 -12.23 -9.24 -35.59
CA ILE A 191 -10.91 -9.46 -36.21
C ILE A 191 -9.80 -8.96 -35.28
N VAL A 192 -9.93 -7.75 -34.74
CA VAL A 192 -8.95 -7.17 -33.83
C VAL A 192 -8.74 -8.06 -32.60
N LEU A 193 -9.84 -8.57 -32.02
CA LEU A 193 -9.77 -9.50 -30.90
C LEU A 193 -9.09 -10.80 -31.31
N MET A 194 -9.46 -11.40 -32.44
CA MET A 194 -8.87 -12.67 -32.90
C MET A 194 -7.35 -12.53 -33.13
N VAL A 195 -6.90 -11.45 -33.76
CA VAL A 195 -5.49 -11.14 -33.97
C VAL A 195 -4.77 -10.92 -32.64
N ALA A 196 -5.38 -10.19 -31.70
CA ALA A 196 -4.79 -9.99 -30.37
C ALA A 196 -4.60 -11.32 -29.61
N THR A 197 -5.57 -12.25 -29.67
CA THR A 197 -5.42 -13.58 -29.06
C THR A 197 -4.36 -14.41 -29.76
N ALA A 198 -4.28 -14.36 -31.09
CA ALA A 198 -3.26 -15.07 -31.86
C ALA A 198 -1.85 -14.56 -31.54
N LEU A 199 -1.65 -13.24 -31.53
CA LEU A 199 -0.38 -12.61 -31.15
C LEU A 199 -0.01 -12.94 -29.70
N LYS A 200 -0.94 -12.83 -28.76
CA LYS A 200 -0.70 -13.19 -27.35
C LYS A 200 -0.27 -14.65 -27.21
N THR A 201 -0.95 -15.57 -27.90
CA THR A 201 -0.62 -16.99 -27.89
C THR A 201 0.76 -17.24 -28.51
N TYR A 202 1.08 -16.54 -29.60
CA TYR A 202 2.38 -16.59 -30.24
C TYR A 202 3.50 -16.10 -29.31
N PHE A 203 3.34 -14.94 -28.67
CA PHE A 203 4.34 -14.40 -27.73
C PHE A 203 4.57 -15.33 -26.53
N ILE A 204 3.52 -15.93 -25.99
CA ILE A 204 3.64 -16.91 -24.89
C ILE A 204 4.42 -18.15 -25.33
N ASN A 205 4.21 -18.62 -26.56
CA ASN A 205 4.92 -19.77 -27.10
C ASN A 205 6.38 -19.44 -27.47
N ALA A 206 6.63 -18.24 -27.99
CA ALA A 206 7.96 -17.75 -28.33
C ALA A 206 8.82 -17.48 -27.08
N SER A 207 8.22 -16.97 -26.00
CA SER A 207 8.90 -16.74 -24.71
C SER A 207 9.30 -18.03 -23.98
N LYS A 208 8.82 -19.21 -24.41
CA LYS A 208 9.17 -20.52 -23.85
C LYS A 208 10.27 -21.25 -24.64
N ARG A 209 10.70 -20.73 -25.81
CA ARG A 209 11.86 -21.21 -26.55
C ARG A 209 13.10 -20.39 -26.17
#